data_AF-A0A0C9LWN9-F1
#
_entry.id   AF-A0A0C9LWN9-F1
#
_cell.length_a   1.000
_cell.length_b   1.000
_cell.length_c   1.000
_cell.angle_alpha   90.00
_cell.angle_beta   90.00
_cell.angle_gamma   90.00
#
_symmetry.space_group_name_H-M   'P 1'
#
loop_
_entity.id
_entity.type
_entity.pdbx_description
1 polymer ?
#
loop_
_entity_poly.entity_id
_entity_poly.type
_entity_poly.pdbx_seq_one_letter_code
_entity_poly.pdbx_strand_id
1 'polypeptide(L)'
;MSFQATAFAFLFPGNAMTNSILATAYISIFPNLLLYFVPPDINTGSLNVLVSFAVGGLLGDVFLHLLPHAFLGEHTEENAVVVIDNQKNVLIGLGIFVGLFFFFFMDKMMRVFNGGSGHSHSHEHTEQEQHVEPTATSTAVKEKQEDSVHQRNKQVVEQVKKEVKKQEGIKLSAYLNLLADFTHNMTDGLAMAASFYASPAVGATTAVAVFFHEIPHEVGDYAILIQSGFSKQKAMMAQFTTAIGAFLGTIIGIMIEESSLSNKAADEKAGVTDVVGLMGTDLRWGDLVIPFAAGGFMYIATVGVIPELLEVTGNIKKDRKQAITEFFAMFVGLSLMLFIAWNDIPA
;
A
#
# COMPACT_ATOMS: atom_id res chain seq x y z
N MET A 1 32.10 7.41 9.86
CA MET A 1 30.68 7.47 9.39
C MET A 1 30.60 6.62 8.13
N SER A 2 29.72 5.62 8.09
CA SER A 2 29.53 4.79 6.90
C SER A 2 28.95 5.62 5.75
N PHE A 3 29.07 5.14 4.51
CA PHE A 3 28.46 5.80 3.35
C PHE A 3 26.94 6.00 3.54
N GLN A 4 26.26 4.99 4.10
CA GLN A 4 24.83 5.04 4.46
C GLN A 4 24.54 6.18 5.43
N ALA A 5 25.28 6.28 6.54
CA ALA A 5 25.05 7.33 7.53
C ALA A 5 25.30 8.73 6.95
N THR A 6 26.30 8.90 6.07
CA THR A 6 26.53 10.17 5.38
C THR A 6 25.39 10.50 4.39
N ALA A 7 24.88 9.50 3.66
CA ALA A 7 23.76 9.68 2.76
C ALA A 7 22.47 10.06 3.52
N PHE A 8 22.17 9.37 4.63
CA PHE A 8 20.99 9.66 5.45
C PHE A 8 21.08 11.03 6.11
N ALA A 9 22.25 11.43 6.63
CA ALA A 9 22.44 12.77 7.17
C ALA A 9 22.30 13.87 6.10
N PHE A 10 22.67 13.58 4.85
CA PHE A 10 22.48 14.51 3.74
C PHE A 10 21.01 14.62 3.31
N LEU A 11 20.30 13.49 3.24
CA LEU A 11 18.89 13.44 2.84
C LEU A 11 17.95 13.96 3.93
N PHE A 12 18.30 13.77 5.20
CA PHE A 12 17.45 14.08 6.36
C PHE A 12 18.22 14.93 7.40
N PRO A 13 18.58 16.18 7.08
CA PRO A 13 19.45 17.02 7.93
C PRO A 13 18.72 17.70 9.10
N GLY A 14 17.39 17.60 9.17
CA GLY A 14 16.55 18.30 10.13
C GLY A 14 16.34 17.55 11.44
N ASN A 15 15.40 18.05 12.24
CA ASN A 15 14.85 17.32 13.39
C ASN A 15 13.78 16.30 12.93
N ALA A 16 13.27 15.49 13.86
CA ALA A 16 12.27 14.45 13.57
C ALA A 16 11.08 14.99 12.76
N MET A 17 10.48 16.11 13.19
CA MET A 17 9.38 16.78 12.47
C MET A 17 9.74 17.15 11.03
N THR A 18 10.88 17.83 10.85
CA THR A 18 11.33 18.32 9.53
C THR A 18 11.65 17.16 8.61
N ASN A 19 12.33 16.14 9.12
CA ASN A 19 12.70 14.95 8.36
C ASN A 19 11.47 14.11 7.99
N SER A 20 10.46 14.03 8.87
CA SER A 20 9.18 13.38 8.56
C SER A 20 8.51 14.04 7.36
N ILE A 21 8.38 15.36 7.37
CA ILE A 21 7.76 16.12 6.26
C ILE A 21 8.58 16.00 4.98
N LEU A 22 9.91 16.05 5.10
CA LEU A 22 10.82 15.94 3.96
C LEU A 22 10.77 14.54 3.32
N ALA A 23 10.75 13.50 4.14
CA ALA A 23 10.59 12.12 3.70
C ALA A 23 9.24 11.91 3.01
N THR A 24 8.16 12.42 3.59
CA THR A 24 6.83 12.40 2.97
C THR A 24 6.84 13.08 1.60
N ALA A 25 7.51 14.23 1.48
CA ALA A 25 7.67 14.88 0.19
C ALA A 25 8.46 14.01 -0.81
N TYR A 26 9.48 13.28 -0.36
CA TYR A 26 10.25 12.39 -1.25
C TYR A 26 9.43 11.19 -1.74
N ILE A 27 8.74 10.50 -0.83
CA ILE A 27 7.93 9.32 -1.18
C ILE A 27 6.71 9.70 -2.02
N SER A 28 6.17 10.92 -1.87
CA SER A 28 5.02 11.34 -2.67
C SER A 28 5.39 11.98 -4.01
N ILE A 29 6.40 12.85 -4.06
CA ILE A 29 6.70 13.63 -5.27
C ILE A 29 7.46 12.80 -6.30
N PHE A 30 8.52 12.10 -5.89
CA PHE A 30 9.41 11.46 -6.86
C PHE A 30 8.76 10.27 -7.58
N PRO A 31 8.08 9.32 -6.90
CA PRO A 31 7.34 8.24 -7.59
C PRO A 31 6.32 8.78 -8.59
N ASN A 32 5.52 9.78 -8.19
CA ASN A 32 4.57 10.45 -9.08
C ASN A 32 5.22 11.13 -10.30
N LEU A 33 6.39 11.75 -10.14
CA LEU A 33 7.14 12.32 -11.27
C LEU A 33 7.68 11.24 -12.21
N LEU A 34 8.05 10.07 -11.69
CA LEU A 34 8.53 8.96 -12.52
C LEU A 34 7.46 8.45 -13.49
N LEU A 35 6.17 8.56 -13.13
CA LEU A 35 5.04 8.22 -14.02
C LEU A 35 5.02 9.04 -15.31
N TYR A 36 5.64 10.22 -15.34
CA TYR A 36 5.79 10.99 -16.56
C TYR A 36 6.56 10.20 -17.64
N PHE A 37 7.52 9.38 -17.23
CA PHE A 37 8.33 8.55 -18.14
C PHE A 37 7.70 7.19 -18.43
N VAL A 38 6.67 6.81 -17.68
CA VAL A 38 5.98 5.53 -17.84
C VAL A 38 5.01 5.62 -19.03
N PRO A 39 5.11 4.69 -20.01
CA PRO A 39 4.20 4.66 -21.15
C PRO A 39 2.80 4.18 -20.71
N PRO A 40 1.71 4.58 -21.40
CA PRO A 40 0.35 4.13 -21.05
C PRO A 40 0.11 2.63 -21.25
N ASP A 41 0.89 1.96 -22.10
CA ASP A 41 0.76 0.55 -22.48
C ASP A 41 1.77 -0.34 -21.72
N ILE A 42 1.63 -0.38 -20.39
CA ILE A 42 2.52 -1.18 -19.54
C ILE A 42 2.24 -2.67 -19.72
N ASN A 43 3.30 -3.46 -19.91
CA ASN A 43 3.21 -4.91 -19.92
C ASN A 43 2.97 -5.43 -18.50
N THR A 44 1.91 -6.23 -18.31
CA THR A 44 1.55 -6.83 -17.02
C THR A 44 2.68 -7.64 -16.40
N GLY A 45 3.49 -8.34 -17.20
CA GLY A 45 4.65 -9.08 -16.70
C GLY A 45 5.73 -8.18 -16.10
N SER A 46 5.97 -7.01 -16.70
CA SER A 46 6.91 -6.02 -16.12
C SER A 46 6.34 -5.38 -14.86
N LEU A 47 5.02 -5.14 -14.83
CA LEU A 47 4.32 -4.64 -13.65
C LEU A 47 4.46 -5.63 -12.49
N ASN A 48 4.16 -6.91 -12.70
CA ASN A 48 4.28 -7.93 -11.66
C ASN A 48 5.70 -8.08 -11.13
N VAL A 49 6.73 -7.95 -11.97
CA VAL A 49 8.13 -7.96 -11.52
C VAL A 49 8.44 -6.77 -10.61
N LEU A 50 7.96 -5.58 -10.99
CA LEU A 50 8.14 -4.37 -10.19
C LEU A 50 7.38 -4.46 -8.85
N VAL A 51 6.15 -4.95 -8.88
CA VAL A 51 5.30 -5.22 -7.72
C VAL A 51 5.93 -6.29 -6.81
N SER A 52 6.53 -7.34 -7.38
CA SER A 52 7.24 -8.37 -6.60
C SER A 52 8.44 -7.79 -5.84
N PHE A 53 9.20 -6.89 -6.46
CA PHE A 53 10.26 -6.14 -5.79
C PHE A 53 9.72 -5.29 -4.64
N ALA A 54 8.58 -4.61 -4.85
CA ALA A 54 7.85 -3.85 -3.83
C ALA A 54 7.53 -4.72 -2.61
N VAL A 55 6.91 -5.88 -2.82
CA VAL A 55 6.53 -6.83 -1.77
C VAL A 55 7.74 -7.30 -0.99
N GLY A 56 8.84 -7.63 -1.67
CA GLY A 56 10.09 -8.01 -1.03
C GLY A 56 10.67 -6.90 -0.15
N GLY A 57 10.66 -5.66 -0.64
CA GLY A 57 11.08 -4.48 0.12
C GLY A 57 10.17 -4.20 1.31
N LEU A 58 8.86 -4.12 1.11
CA LEU A 58 7.88 -3.81 2.16
C LEU A 58 7.85 -4.88 3.27
N LEU A 59 7.81 -6.18 2.91
CA LEU A 59 7.89 -7.24 3.92
C LEU A 59 9.27 -7.31 4.58
N GLY A 60 10.33 -6.99 3.83
CA GLY A 60 11.68 -6.86 4.39
C GLY A 60 11.75 -5.79 5.48
N ASP A 61 11.18 -4.60 5.22
CA ASP A 61 11.08 -3.52 6.19
C ASP A 61 10.30 -3.94 7.44
N VAL A 62 9.10 -4.50 7.24
CA VAL A 62 8.27 -4.99 8.35
C VAL A 62 9.03 -5.99 9.23
N PHE A 63 9.54 -7.08 8.64
CA PHE A 63 10.08 -8.20 9.43
C PHE A 63 11.49 -7.96 9.94
N LEU A 64 12.32 -7.23 9.20
CA LEU A 64 13.74 -7.05 9.54
C LEU A 64 14.01 -5.72 10.27
N HIS A 65 13.05 -4.79 10.25
CA HIS A 65 13.25 -3.45 10.81
C HIS A 65 12.12 -3.03 11.78
N LEU A 66 10.88 -2.88 11.31
CA LEU A 66 9.78 -2.34 12.11
C LEU A 66 9.38 -3.24 13.28
N LEU A 67 9.24 -4.55 13.06
CA LEU A 67 8.85 -5.49 14.11
C LEU A 67 9.94 -5.65 15.18
N PRO A 68 11.23 -5.90 14.85
CA PRO A 68 12.28 -5.89 15.85
C PRO A 68 12.31 -4.59 16.66
N HIS A 69 12.20 -3.44 16.01
CA HIS A 69 12.17 -2.14 16.69
C HIS A 69 10.96 -1.99 17.62
N ALA A 70 9.76 -2.37 17.17
CA ALA A 70 8.54 -2.30 17.97
C ALA A 70 8.64 -3.12 19.28
N PHE A 71 9.25 -4.30 19.25
CA PHE A 71 9.37 -5.18 20.42
C PHE A 71 10.60 -4.91 21.29
N LEU A 72 11.69 -4.42 20.72
CA LEU A 72 12.97 -4.26 21.43
C LEU A 72 13.30 -2.80 21.79
N GLY A 73 12.67 -1.82 21.15
CA GLY A 73 12.99 -0.40 21.29
C GLY A 73 14.36 -0.03 20.70
N GLU A 74 14.86 1.15 21.03
CA GLU A 74 16.25 1.53 20.73
C GLU A 74 17.23 0.94 21.75
N HIS A 75 18.22 0.18 21.28
CA HIS A 75 19.37 -0.24 22.08
C HIS A 75 20.34 0.95 22.28
N THR A 76 20.03 1.83 23.23
CA THR A 76 20.85 3.02 23.49
C THR A 76 22.07 2.75 24.38
N GLU A 77 22.20 1.58 25.02
CA GLU A 77 23.40 1.23 25.79
C GLU A 77 23.89 -0.20 25.52
N GLU A 78 25.21 -0.38 25.38
CA GLU A 78 25.91 -1.66 25.20
C GLU A 78 25.62 -2.72 26.29
N ASN A 79 24.89 -2.36 27.36
CA ASN A 79 24.49 -3.26 28.45
C ASN A 79 23.02 -3.07 28.89
N ALA A 80 22.15 -2.52 28.04
CA ALA A 80 20.73 -2.40 28.35
C ALA A 80 20.11 -3.79 28.51
N VAL A 81 19.71 -4.14 29.74
CA VAL A 81 18.94 -5.35 30.02
C VAL A 81 17.58 -5.18 29.34
N VAL A 82 17.31 -5.97 28.29
CA VAL A 82 15.97 -6.05 27.69
C VAL A 82 15.03 -6.64 28.73
N VAL A 83 14.33 -5.79 29.46
CA VAL A 83 13.28 -6.22 30.39
C VAL A 83 12.10 -6.66 29.54
N ILE A 84 11.86 -7.97 29.48
CA ILE A 84 10.71 -8.53 28.77
C ILE A 84 9.46 -8.24 29.59
N ASP A 85 8.76 -7.16 29.25
CA ASP A 85 7.42 -6.88 29.74
C ASP A 85 6.39 -7.59 28.85
N ASN A 86 5.79 -8.66 29.41
CA ASN A 86 4.78 -9.45 28.71
C ASN A 86 3.53 -8.63 28.37
N GLN A 87 3.10 -7.70 29.24
CA GLN A 87 1.91 -6.89 28.99
C GLN A 87 2.17 -5.89 27.87
N LYS A 88 3.34 -5.24 27.88
CA LYS A 88 3.80 -4.37 26.80
C LYS A 88 3.82 -5.09 25.45
N ASN A 89 4.42 -6.28 25.39
CA ASN A 89 4.50 -7.06 24.15
C ASN A 89 3.11 -7.49 23.64
N VAL A 90 2.17 -7.77 24.54
CA VAL A 90 0.77 -8.04 24.15
C VAL A 90 0.12 -6.81 23.51
N LEU A 91 0.38 -5.61 24.04
CA LEU A 91 -0.16 -4.37 23.48
C LEU A 91 0.48 -3.98 22.15
N ILE A 92 1.78 -4.21 21.97
CA ILE A 92 2.45 -4.08 20.67
C ILE A 92 1.83 -5.04 19.65
N GLY A 93 1.66 -6.31 20.03
CA GLY A 93 0.98 -7.31 19.21
C GLY A 93 -0.45 -6.90 18.84
N LEU A 94 -1.18 -6.30 19.78
CA LEU A 94 -2.51 -5.73 19.53
C LEU A 94 -2.45 -4.56 18.54
N GLY A 95 -1.45 -3.69 18.64
CA GLY A 95 -1.23 -2.59 17.68
C GLY A 95 -1.04 -3.10 16.25
N ILE A 96 -0.20 -4.12 16.06
CA ILE A 96 -0.01 -4.81 14.77
C ILE A 96 -1.34 -5.37 14.26
N PHE A 97 -2.08 -6.08 15.12
CA PHE A 97 -3.37 -6.65 14.73
C PHE A 97 -4.38 -5.55 14.35
N VAL A 98 -4.44 -4.46 15.09
CA VAL A 98 -5.34 -3.33 14.80
C VAL A 98 -4.99 -2.68 13.46
N GLY A 99 -3.70 -2.52 13.15
CA GLY A 99 -3.24 -2.04 11.85
C GLY A 99 -3.68 -2.94 10.70
N LEU A 100 -3.40 -4.24 10.82
CA LEU A 100 -3.83 -5.24 9.84
C LEU A 100 -5.36 -5.25 9.66
N PHE A 101 -6.10 -5.21 10.77
CA PHE A 101 -7.55 -5.25 10.76
C PHE A 101 -8.18 -3.96 10.21
N PHE A 102 -7.55 -2.80 10.44
CA PHE A 102 -7.97 -1.53 9.86
C PHE A 102 -7.96 -1.58 8.33
N PHE A 103 -6.86 -2.06 7.74
CA PHE A 103 -6.76 -2.21 6.29
C PHE A 103 -7.69 -3.28 5.74
N PHE A 104 -7.86 -4.40 6.45
CA PHE A 104 -8.90 -5.39 6.11
C PHE A 104 -10.30 -4.77 6.09
N PHE A 105 -10.65 -4.01 7.12
CA PHE A 105 -11.95 -3.36 7.21
C PHE A 105 -12.14 -2.37 6.07
N MET A 106 -11.12 -1.56 5.78
CA MET A 106 -11.12 -0.62 4.67
C MET A 106 -11.34 -1.31 3.32
N ASP A 107 -10.53 -2.31 2.97
CA ASP A 107 -10.66 -3.07 1.72
C ASP A 107 -12.07 -3.71 1.63
N LYS A 108 -12.53 -4.30 2.74
CA LYS A 108 -13.87 -4.90 2.79
C LYS A 108 -14.97 -3.87 2.55
N MET A 109 -14.88 -2.68 3.15
CA MET A 109 -15.86 -1.62 2.96
C MET A 109 -15.86 -1.11 1.52
N MET A 110 -14.68 -0.92 0.92
CA MET A 110 -14.57 -0.52 -0.49
C MET A 110 -15.24 -1.54 -1.42
N ARG A 111 -15.04 -2.84 -1.19
CA ARG A 111 -15.70 -3.90 -1.98
C ARG A 111 -17.23 -3.93 -1.80
N VAL A 112 -17.71 -3.64 -0.59
CA VAL A 112 -19.15 -3.54 -0.32
C VAL A 112 -19.75 -2.33 -1.06
N PHE A 113 -19.07 -1.19 -1.04
CA PHE A 113 -19.50 0.00 -1.79
C PHE A 113 -19.45 -0.19 -3.32
N ASN A 114 -18.59 -1.08 -3.83
CA ASN A 114 -18.56 -1.46 -5.24
C ASN A 114 -19.71 -2.40 -5.68
N GLY A 115 -20.63 -2.76 -4.77
CA GLY A 115 -21.82 -3.56 -5.10
C GLY A 115 -21.57 -5.05 -5.32
N GLY A 116 -20.50 -5.62 -4.77
CA GLY A 116 -20.23 -7.07 -4.85
C GLY A 116 -19.71 -7.57 -6.21
N SER A 117 -19.53 -6.69 -7.19
CA SER A 117 -18.67 -6.95 -8.35
C SER A 117 -17.21 -6.77 -7.92
N GLY A 118 -16.75 -7.67 -7.05
CA GLY A 118 -15.40 -7.67 -6.52
C GLY A 118 -14.43 -8.11 -7.60
N HIS A 119 -13.83 -7.16 -8.30
CA HIS A 119 -12.52 -7.39 -8.91
C HIS A 119 -11.50 -7.23 -7.79
N SER A 120 -11.03 -8.33 -7.20
CA SER A 120 -9.58 -8.42 -6.94
C SER A 120 -8.89 -8.13 -8.27
N HIS A 121 -7.81 -7.34 -8.27
CA HIS A 121 -7.19 -6.78 -9.47
C HIS A 121 -6.91 -7.86 -10.53
N SER A 122 -7.90 -8.11 -11.38
CA SER A 122 -7.89 -9.18 -12.36
C SER A 122 -7.35 -8.59 -13.65
N HIS A 123 -6.10 -8.89 -13.96
CA HIS A 123 -5.62 -8.77 -15.32
C HIS A 123 -6.05 -10.01 -16.09
N GLU A 124 -7.20 -9.99 -16.76
CA GLU A 124 -7.42 -10.97 -17.81
C GLU A 124 -8.19 -10.49 -19.02
N HIS A 125 -7.83 -11.16 -20.11
CA HIS A 125 -7.92 -10.80 -21.49
C HIS A 125 -9.36 -10.68 -22.02
N THR A 126 -9.48 -9.90 -23.09
CA THR A 126 -10.63 -9.91 -23.99
C THR A 126 -10.84 -11.32 -24.55
N GLU A 127 -11.71 -12.10 -23.92
CA GLU A 127 -12.33 -13.26 -24.58
C GLU A 127 -13.71 -12.85 -25.11
N GLN A 128 -13.85 -12.98 -26.42
CA GLN A 128 -15.13 -12.92 -27.12
C GLN A 128 -15.92 -14.18 -26.76
N GLU A 129 -16.75 -14.13 -25.72
CA GLU A 129 -17.78 -15.15 -25.54
C GLU A 129 -18.91 -14.94 -26.57
N GLN A 130 -18.81 -15.67 -27.67
CA GLN A 130 -19.96 -16.05 -28.47
C GLN A 130 -20.80 -17.04 -27.67
N HIS A 131 -21.77 -16.53 -26.92
CA HIS A 131 -22.84 -17.35 -26.37
C HIS A 131 -23.77 -17.79 -27.52
N VAL A 132 -23.52 -18.98 -28.07
CA VAL A 132 -24.45 -19.70 -28.95
C VAL A 132 -25.43 -20.44 -28.05
N GLU A 133 -26.67 -19.94 -27.94
CA GLU A 133 -27.76 -20.72 -27.34
C GLU A 133 -28.10 -21.93 -28.22
N PRO A 134 -28.43 -23.10 -27.64
CA PRO A 134 -28.86 -24.25 -28.41
C PRO A 134 -30.28 -24.01 -28.95
N THR A 135 -30.39 -24.04 -30.28
CA THR A 135 -31.64 -24.13 -31.03
C THR A 135 -32.48 -25.33 -30.58
N ALA A 136 -33.63 -25.06 -29.97
CA ALA A 136 -34.77 -25.98 -29.95
C ALA A 136 -35.70 -25.62 -31.11
N THR A 137 -35.65 -26.40 -32.20
CA THR A 137 -36.58 -26.31 -33.31
C THR A 137 -37.93 -26.87 -32.89
N SER A 138 -38.96 -26.04 -32.80
CA SER A 138 -40.35 -26.47 -32.86
C SER A 138 -41.03 -25.79 -34.04
N THR A 139 -41.47 -26.60 -35.00
CA THR A 139 -42.17 -26.18 -36.20
C THR A 139 -43.59 -25.73 -35.87
N ALA A 140 -43.86 -24.43 -35.95
CA ALA A 140 -45.21 -23.91 -36.17
C ALA A 140 -45.14 -22.72 -37.13
N VAL A 141 -45.86 -22.84 -38.25
CA VAL A 141 -45.98 -21.82 -39.29
C VAL A 141 -47.11 -20.84 -38.94
N LYS A 142 -46.83 -19.54 -39.09
CA LYS A 142 -47.69 -18.36 -39.39
C LYS A 142 -47.14 -17.15 -38.62
N GLU A 143 -47.05 -15.92 -39.11
CA GLU A 143 -47.59 -15.21 -40.28
C GLU A 143 -46.69 -13.96 -40.49
N LYS A 144 -46.64 -13.41 -41.71
CA LYS A 144 -45.96 -12.14 -42.01
C LYS A 144 -46.61 -10.99 -41.22
N GLN A 145 -45.85 -10.22 -40.45
CA GLN A 145 -46.15 -8.81 -40.19
C GLN A 145 -44.89 -8.01 -39.85
N GLU A 146 -44.90 -6.76 -40.31
CA GLU A 146 -43.83 -5.77 -40.32
C GLU A 146 -43.34 -5.39 -38.91
N ASP A 147 -42.09 -5.72 -38.53
CA ASP A 147 -41.52 -5.18 -37.27
C ASP A 147 -39.98 -5.21 -37.17
N SER A 148 -39.26 -5.18 -38.30
CA SER A 148 -37.80 -5.30 -38.33
C SER A 148 -37.03 -4.05 -37.86
N VAL A 149 -37.70 -2.92 -37.65
CA VAL A 149 -37.08 -1.67 -37.17
C VAL A 149 -37.11 -1.58 -35.63
N HIS A 150 -38.19 -2.06 -34.98
CA HIS A 150 -38.31 -2.02 -33.52
C HIS A 150 -37.40 -3.04 -32.81
N GLN A 151 -37.14 -4.22 -33.41
CA GLN A 151 -36.19 -5.19 -32.85
C GLN A 151 -34.73 -4.74 -32.93
N ARG A 152 -34.30 -4.07 -34.01
CA ARG A 152 -32.95 -3.49 -34.11
C ARG A 152 -32.73 -2.39 -33.09
N ASN A 153 -33.71 -1.51 -32.88
CA ASN A 153 -33.62 -0.46 -31.85
C ASN A 153 -33.54 -1.04 -30.44
N LYS A 154 -34.26 -2.13 -30.14
CA LYS A 154 -34.22 -2.76 -28.82
C LYS A 154 -32.84 -3.39 -28.52
N GLN A 155 -32.24 -4.08 -29.50
CA GLN A 155 -30.89 -4.64 -29.36
C GLN A 155 -29.80 -3.55 -29.24
N VAL A 156 -29.90 -2.47 -30.00
CA VAL A 156 -28.96 -1.33 -29.89
C VAL A 156 -29.12 -0.63 -28.54
N VAL A 157 -30.35 -0.41 -28.06
CA VAL A 157 -30.60 0.20 -26.74
C VAL A 157 -30.10 -0.70 -25.60
N GLU A 158 -30.20 -2.02 -25.75
CA GLU A 158 -29.73 -2.98 -24.74
C GLU A 158 -28.20 -3.11 -24.74
N GLN A 159 -27.55 -3.07 -25.90
CA GLN A 159 -26.09 -2.99 -26.02
C GLN A 159 -25.55 -1.68 -25.46
N VAL A 160 -26.16 -0.54 -25.80
CA VAL A 160 -25.80 0.78 -25.26
C VAL A 160 -26.02 0.80 -23.73
N LYS A 161 -27.10 0.23 -23.20
CA LYS A 161 -27.31 0.12 -21.75
C LYS A 161 -26.26 -0.77 -21.07
N LYS A 162 -25.83 -1.86 -21.71
CA LYS A 162 -24.75 -2.73 -21.19
C LYS A 162 -23.39 -2.02 -21.23
N GLU A 163 -23.08 -1.30 -22.30
CA GLU A 163 -21.84 -0.51 -22.41
C GLU A 163 -21.80 0.66 -21.43
N VAL A 164 -22.93 1.37 -21.25
CA VAL A 164 -23.05 2.45 -20.26
C VAL A 164 -22.89 1.90 -18.84
N LYS A 165 -23.56 0.79 -18.49
CA LYS A 165 -23.37 0.13 -17.18
C LYS A 165 -21.93 -0.36 -16.97
N LYS A 166 -21.28 -0.87 -18.02
CA LYS A 166 -19.87 -1.29 -17.98
C LYS A 166 -18.94 -0.09 -17.75
N GLN A 167 -19.16 1.03 -18.43
CA GLN A 167 -18.40 2.27 -18.21
C GLN A 167 -18.64 2.87 -16.82
N GLU A 168 -19.88 2.82 -16.29
CA GLU A 168 -20.20 3.26 -14.94
C GLU A 168 -19.49 2.41 -13.88
N GLY A 169 -19.47 1.07 -14.04
CA GLY A 169 -18.75 0.16 -13.15
C GLY A 169 -17.24 0.37 -13.17
N ILE A 170 -16.65 0.59 -14.35
CA ILE A 170 -15.21 0.87 -14.51
C ILE A 170 -14.83 2.21 -13.84
N LYS A 171 -15.66 3.25 -13.97
CA LYS A 171 -15.42 4.54 -13.30
C LYS A 171 -15.54 4.43 -11.79
N LEU A 172 -16.50 3.66 -11.27
CA LEU A 172 -16.62 3.43 -9.83
C LEU A 172 -15.38 2.72 -9.27
N SER A 173 -14.88 1.70 -9.98
CA SER A 173 -13.63 1.01 -9.61
C SER A 173 -12.44 1.96 -9.54
N ALA A 174 -12.32 2.91 -10.46
CA ALA A 174 -11.25 3.90 -10.47
C ALA A 174 -11.29 4.84 -9.25
N TYR A 175 -12.48 5.31 -8.85
CA TYR A 175 -12.61 6.16 -7.66
C TYR A 175 -12.35 5.40 -6.36
N LEU A 176 -12.76 4.13 -6.27
CA LEU A 176 -12.45 3.29 -5.12
C LEU A 176 -10.96 2.98 -5.02
N ASN A 177 -10.29 2.81 -6.18
CA ASN A 177 -8.83 2.68 -6.23
C ASN A 177 -8.15 3.92 -5.64
N LEU A 178 -8.55 5.12 -6.05
CA LEU A 178 -8.01 6.38 -5.52
C LEU A 178 -8.24 6.53 -4.01
N LEU A 179 -9.36 6.01 -3.48
CA LEU A 179 -9.63 6.05 -2.05
C LEU A 179 -8.75 5.06 -1.27
N ALA A 180 -8.50 3.88 -1.84
CA ALA A 180 -7.58 2.89 -1.28
C ALA A 180 -6.17 3.45 -1.22
N ASP A 181 -5.71 3.98 -2.35
CA ASP A 181 -4.42 4.65 -2.50
C ASP A 181 -4.26 5.82 -1.51
N PHE A 182 -5.24 6.72 -1.41
CA PHE A 182 -5.23 7.81 -0.43
C PHE A 182 -5.03 7.32 1.02
N THR A 183 -5.68 6.22 1.39
CA THR A 183 -5.62 5.70 2.77
C THR A 183 -4.32 4.95 3.05
N HIS A 184 -3.77 4.28 2.03
CA HIS A 184 -2.43 3.70 2.07
C HIS A 184 -1.39 4.80 2.26
N ASN A 185 -1.38 5.79 1.38
CA ASN A 185 -0.52 6.97 1.45
C ASN A 185 -0.59 7.64 2.83
N MET A 186 -1.78 7.77 3.41
CA MET A 186 -1.95 8.28 4.78
C MET A 186 -1.23 7.43 5.84
N THR A 187 -1.21 6.12 5.69
CA THR A 187 -0.46 5.25 6.61
C THR A 187 1.05 5.36 6.39
N ASP A 188 1.52 5.56 5.16
CA ASP A 188 2.94 5.79 4.88
C ASP A 188 3.44 7.07 5.55
N GLY A 189 2.67 8.14 5.45
CA GLY A 189 2.96 9.39 6.15
C GLY A 189 2.97 9.22 7.67
N LEU A 190 2.03 8.45 8.21
CA LEU A 190 1.98 8.13 9.64
C LEU A 190 3.24 7.36 10.08
N ALA A 191 3.69 6.41 9.26
CA ALA A 191 4.94 5.67 9.46
C ALA A 191 6.19 6.57 9.38
N MET A 192 6.23 7.55 8.47
CA MET A 192 7.34 8.53 8.40
C MET A 192 7.48 9.28 9.72
N ALA A 193 6.37 9.81 10.24
CA ALA A 193 6.37 10.51 11.51
C ALA A 193 6.88 9.62 12.66
N ALA A 194 6.25 8.46 12.87
CA ALA A 194 6.62 7.60 13.99
C ALA A 194 8.08 7.11 13.89
N SER A 195 8.55 6.78 12.69
CA SER A 195 9.91 6.30 12.46
C SER A 195 10.97 7.37 12.73
N PHE A 196 10.78 8.61 12.27
CA PHE A 196 11.74 9.70 12.54
C PHE A 196 11.70 10.22 13.97
N TYR A 197 10.55 10.11 14.66
CA TYR A 197 10.46 10.40 16.09
C TYR A 197 11.07 9.29 16.95
N ALA A 198 11.04 8.05 16.47
CA ALA A 198 11.80 6.96 17.08
C ALA A 198 13.30 7.17 16.91
N SER A 199 13.80 7.29 15.67
CA SER A 199 15.19 7.67 15.43
C SER A 199 15.48 8.12 14.00
N PRO A 200 16.56 8.90 13.75
CA PRO A 200 16.95 9.28 12.39
C PRO A 200 17.26 8.08 11.48
N ALA A 201 17.83 7.00 12.04
CA ALA A 201 18.17 5.80 11.30
C ALA A 201 16.90 5.04 10.89
N VAL A 202 16.00 4.82 11.86
CA VAL A 202 14.72 4.14 11.61
C VAL A 202 13.89 4.93 10.60
N GLY A 203 13.77 6.25 10.78
CA GLY A 203 13.10 7.14 9.83
C GLY A 203 13.65 7.06 8.40
N ALA A 204 14.98 7.11 8.26
CA ALA A 204 15.62 7.07 6.94
C ALA A 204 15.45 5.71 6.26
N THR A 205 15.58 4.61 7.01
CA THR A 205 15.39 3.24 6.51
C THR A 205 13.93 3.02 6.06
N THR A 206 12.95 3.40 6.88
CA THR A 206 11.52 3.33 6.51
C THR A 206 11.24 4.19 5.28
N ALA A 207 11.80 5.40 5.18
CA ALA A 207 11.60 6.27 4.02
C ALA A 207 12.12 5.66 2.71
N VAL A 208 13.26 4.97 2.75
CA VAL A 208 13.79 4.24 1.59
C VAL A 208 12.91 3.05 1.24
N ALA A 209 12.44 2.28 2.23
CA ALA A 209 11.53 1.16 2.01
C ALA A 209 10.24 1.61 1.33
N VAL A 210 9.64 2.68 1.87
CA VAL A 210 8.41 3.29 1.36
C VAL A 210 8.60 3.81 -0.06
N PHE A 211 9.66 4.60 -0.28
CA PHE A 211 9.99 5.09 -1.62
C PHE A 211 10.04 3.98 -2.68
N PHE A 212 10.64 2.84 -2.34
CA PHE A 212 10.80 1.75 -3.29
C PHE A 212 9.53 0.92 -3.50
N HIS A 213 8.57 0.90 -2.57
CA HIS A 213 7.28 0.24 -2.79
C HIS A 213 6.22 1.17 -3.39
N GLU A 214 6.35 2.48 -3.20
CA GLU A 214 5.49 3.48 -3.84
C GLU A 214 5.65 3.49 -5.36
N ILE A 215 6.87 3.34 -5.89
CA ILE A 215 7.08 3.32 -7.36
C ILE A 215 6.24 2.22 -8.04
N PRO A 216 6.30 0.96 -7.62
CA PRO A 216 5.42 -0.11 -8.10
C PRO A 216 3.93 0.19 -7.97
N HIS A 217 3.49 0.66 -6.79
CA HIS A 217 2.08 0.95 -6.51
C HIS A 217 1.54 2.06 -7.42
N GLU A 218 2.28 3.17 -7.52
CA GLU A 218 1.94 4.30 -8.38
C GLU A 218 1.88 3.90 -9.87
N VAL A 219 2.75 2.99 -10.31
CA VAL A 219 2.71 2.47 -11.69
C VAL A 219 1.47 1.58 -11.92
N GLY A 220 1.07 0.77 -10.93
CA GLY A 220 -0.14 -0.06 -10.99
C GLY A 220 -1.42 0.77 -11.01
N ASP A 221 -1.54 1.73 -10.09
CA ASP A 221 -2.69 2.62 -9.98
C ASP A 221 -2.85 3.51 -11.23
N TYR A 222 -1.73 4.00 -11.77
CA TYR A 222 -1.71 4.71 -13.05
C TYR A 222 -2.29 3.83 -14.17
N ALA A 223 -1.91 2.55 -14.24
CA ALA A 223 -2.43 1.63 -15.26
C ALA A 223 -3.95 1.43 -15.14
N ILE A 224 -4.48 1.32 -13.91
CA ILE A 224 -5.93 1.20 -13.65
C ILE A 224 -6.66 2.47 -14.11
N LEU A 225 -6.13 3.66 -13.78
CA LEU A 225 -6.72 4.93 -14.18
C LEU A 225 -6.76 5.08 -15.71
N ILE A 226 -5.68 4.75 -16.41
CA ILE A 226 -5.63 4.75 -17.87
C ILE A 226 -6.68 3.79 -18.46
N GLN A 227 -6.77 2.56 -17.95
CA GLN A 227 -7.76 1.57 -18.40
C GLN A 227 -9.20 2.02 -18.13
N SER A 228 -9.41 2.83 -17.08
CA SER A 228 -10.71 3.42 -16.77
C SER A 228 -11.11 4.60 -17.67
N GLY A 229 -10.22 5.00 -18.59
CA GLY A 229 -10.45 6.05 -19.58
C GLY A 229 -9.91 7.43 -19.15
N PHE A 230 -9.08 7.51 -18.12
CA PHE A 230 -8.38 8.75 -17.78
C PHE A 230 -7.29 9.01 -18.83
N SER A 231 -7.08 10.28 -19.17
CA SER A 231 -5.88 10.66 -19.92
C SER A 231 -4.66 10.61 -18.98
N LYS A 232 -3.46 10.44 -19.54
CA LYS A 232 -2.20 10.43 -18.78
C LYS A 232 -2.09 11.58 -17.77
N GLN A 233 -2.41 12.80 -18.20
CA GLN A 233 -2.40 13.96 -17.31
C GLN A 233 -3.43 13.85 -16.18
N LYS A 234 -4.65 13.36 -16.46
CA LYS A 234 -5.67 13.20 -15.43
C LYS A 234 -5.32 12.10 -14.43
N ALA A 235 -4.75 10.98 -14.91
CA ALA A 235 -4.30 9.89 -14.05
C ALA A 235 -3.21 10.37 -13.09
N MET A 236 -2.17 11.03 -13.61
CA MET A 236 -1.10 11.60 -12.78
C MET A 236 -1.62 12.64 -11.78
N MET A 237 -2.53 13.52 -12.18
CA MET A 237 -3.11 14.51 -11.24
C MET A 237 -3.98 13.86 -10.16
N ALA A 238 -4.63 12.74 -10.47
CA ALA A 238 -5.41 11.99 -9.49
C ALA A 238 -4.49 11.37 -8.42
N GLN A 239 -3.35 10.79 -8.81
CA GLN A 239 -2.35 10.27 -7.86
C GLN A 239 -1.64 11.37 -7.06
N PHE A 240 -1.32 12.52 -7.68
CA PHE A 240 -0.88 13.68 -6.90
C PHE A 240 -1.93 14.15 -5.88
N THR A 241 -3.21 13.83 -6.07
CA THR A 241 -4.26 14.13 -5.10
C THR A 241 -4.26 13.11 -3.94
N THR A 242 -3.95 11.85 -4.20
CA THR A 242 -3.86 10.81 -3.16
C THR A 242 -2.65 11.02 -2.24
N ALA A 243 -1.56 11.60 -2.75
CA ALA A 243 -0.41 12.07 -1.98
C ALA A 243 -0.74 13.07 -0.86
N ILE A 244 -1.88 13.78 -0.93
CA ILE A 244 -2.36 14.62 0.19
C ILE A 244 -2.61 13.75 1.44
N GLY A 245 -3.03 12.50 1.24
CA GLY A 245 -3.18 11.50 2.29
C GLY A 245 -1.90 11.34 3.08
N ALA A 246 -0.75 11.21 2.42
CA ALA A 246 0.54 11.05 3.07
C ALA A 246 0.93 12.25 3.94
N PHE A 247 0.69 13.47 3.47
CA PHE A 247 0.91 14.66 4.30
C PHE A 247 -0.05 14.70 5.51
N LEU A 248 -1.32 14.34 5.33
CA LEU A 248 -2.27 14.26 6.43
C LEU A 248 -1.84 13.21 7.48
N GLY A 249 -1.42 12.03 7.03
CA GLY A 249 -0.88 10.98 7.87
C GLY A 249 0.34 11.44 8.68
N THR A 250 1.26 12.13 8.00
CA THR A 250 2.47 12.70 8.64
C THR A 250 2.12 13.71 9.71
N ILE A 251 1.16 14.60 9.43
CA ILE A 251 0.69 15.59 10.41
C ILE A 251 0.04 14.89 11.61
N ILE A 252 -0.82 13.90 11.38
CA ILE A 252 -1.46 13.12 12.44
C ILE A 252 -0.39 12.42 13.29
N GLY A 253 0.60 11.79 12.67
CA GLY A 253 1.70 11.12 13.37
C GLY A 253 2.53 12.09 14.21
N ILE A 254 2.93 13.24 13.65
CA ILE A 254 3.62 14.30 14.39
C ILE A 254 2.80 14.74 15.61
N MET A 255 1.48 14.93 15.45
CA MET A 255 0.62 15.33 16.57
C MET A 255 0.55 14.26 17.67
N ILE A 256 0.49 12.98 17.30
CA ILE A 256 0.51 11.86 18.25
C ILE A 256 1.84 11.84 19.01
N GLU A 257 2.96 11.95 18.30
CA GLU A 257 4.31 11.88 18.89
C GLU A 257 4.64 13.08 19.77
N GLU A 258 4.36 14.31 19.31
CA GLU A 258 4.56 15.52 20.12
C GLU A 258 3.70 15.51 21.39
N SER A 259 2.47 15.01 21.30
CA SER A 259 1.60 14.83 22.47
C SER A 259 2.16 13.79 23.42
N SER A 260 2.69 12.68 22.90
CA SER A 260 3.32 11.61 23.66
C SER A 260 4.56 12.11 24.42
N LEU A 261 5.44 12.85 23.74
CA LEU A 261 6.66 13.43 24.32
C LEU A 261 6.36 14.54 25.34
N SER A 262 5.40 15.42 25.05
CA SER A 262 4.98 16.48 25.97
C SER A 262 4.44 15.92 27.28
N ASN A 263 3.60 14.88 27.21
CA ASN A 263 3.12 14.18 28.40
C ASN A 263 4.28 13.58 29.20
N LYS A 264 5.32 13.05 28.52
CA LYS A 264 6.47 12.40 29.18
C LYS A 264 7.28 13.42 29.98
N ALA A 265 7.54 14.56 29.36
CA ALA A 265 8.21 15.67 30.01
C ALA A 265 7.41 16.24 31.19
N ALA A 266 6.07 16.18 31.15
CA ALA A 266 5.20 16.60 32.25
C ALA A 266 5.26 15.61 33.43
N ASP A 267 5.18 14.30 33.15
CA ASP A 267 5.25 13.22 34.16
C ASP A 267 6.60 13.23 34.89
N GLU A 268 7.71 13.35 34.14
CA GLU A 268 9.07 13.44 34.70
C GLU A 268 9.22 14.67 35.61
N LYS A 269 8.71 15.83 35.20
CA LYS A 269 8.75 17.06 36.01
C LYS A 269 7.89 16.98 37.27
N ALA A 270 6.80 16.21 37.22
CA ALA A 270 5.90 16.01 38.36
C ALA A 270 6.46 14.98 39.38
N GLY A 271 7.61 14.35 39.09
CA GLY A 271 8.21 13.34 39.97
C GLY A 271 7.38 12.06 40.05
N VAL A 272 6.52 11.81 39.05
CA VAL A 272 5.71 10.60 38.97
C VAL A 272 6.63 9.45 38.55
N THR A 273 6.99 8.59 39.51
CA THR A 273 7.86 7.43 39.27
C THR A 273 7.12 6.25 38.66
N ASP A 274 5.80 6.16 38.88
CA ASP A 274 4.91 5.16 38.25
C ASP A 274 4.13 5.85 37.13
N VAL A 275 4.80 6.04 35.98
CA VAL A 275 4.14 6.57 34.78
C VAL A 275 3.12 5.52 34.31
N VAL A 276 1.84 5.75 34.61
CA VAL A 276 0.75 4.88 34.13
C VAL A 276 0.54 5.17 32.64
N GLY A 277 1.28 4.47 31.79
CA GLY A 277 0.98 4.41 30.37
C GLY A 277 -0.25 3.55 30.12
N LEU A 278 -0.40 3.11 28.87
CA LEU A 278 -1.56 2.34 28.43
C LEU A 278 -1.68 1.03 29.21
N MET A 279 -2.86 0.82 29.79
CA MET A 279 -3.24 -0.42 30.50
C MET A 279 -2.24 -0.88 31.58
N GLY A 280 -1.57 0.08 32.25
CA GLY A 280 -0.61 -0.23 33.32
C GLY A 280 0.80 -0.56 32.83
N THR A 281 1.08 -0.40 31.54
CA THR A 281 2.43 -0.49 30.95
C THR A 281 3.04 0.90 30.78
N ASP A 282 4.31 0.98 30.38
CA ASP A 282 5.00 2.24 30.03
C ASP A 282 4.64 2.77 28.63
N LEU A 283 3.83 2.03 27.85
CA LEU A 283 3.47 2.39 26.48
C LEU A 283 2.62 3.64 26.39
N ARG A 284 2.85 4.41 25.33
CA ARG A 284 2.10 5.59 24.94
C ARG A 284 1.50 5.40 23.54
N TRP A 285 0.64 6.32 23.15
CA TRP A 285 -0.02 6.27 21.83
C TRP A 285 0.97 6.35 20.67
N GLY A 286 2.09 7.07 20.82
CA GLY A 286 3.18 7.11 19.81
C GLY A 286 3.84 5.75 19.59
N ASP A 287 4.10 5.01 20.68
CA ASP A 287 4.72 3.68 20.62
C ASP A 287 3.87 2.64 19.88
N LEU A 288 2.57 2.90 19.68
CA LEU A 288 1.66 2.03 18.92
C LEU A 288 1.55 2.38 17.43
N VAL A 289 2.14 3.50 17.00
CA VAL A 289 2.05 3.94 15.60
C VAL A 289 2.89 3.05 14.68
N ILE A 290 4.13 2.72 15.04
CA ILE A 290 4.97 1.78 14.27
C ILE A 290 4.32 0.38 14.21
N PRO A 291 3.86 -0.23 15.33
CA PRO A 291 3.10 -1.47 15.30
C PRO A 291 1.89 -1.41 14.37
N PHE A 292 1.09 -0.35 14.44
CA PHE A 292 -0.06 -0.15 13.57
C PHE A 292 0.34 -0.11 12.09
N ALA A 293 1.35 0.69 11.74
CA ALA A 293 1.83 0.78 10.37
C ALA A 293 2.36 -0.56 9.85
N ALA A 294 3.16 -1.27 10.66
CA ALA A 294 3.69 -2.60 10.32
C ALA A 294 2.56 -3.59 10.02
N GLY A 295 1.48 -3.58 10.83
CA GLY A 295 0.29 -4.39 10.58
C GLY A 295 -0.41 -4.03 9.26
N GLY A 296 -0.52 -2.74 8.95
CA GLY A 296 -1.06 -2.26 7.68
C GLY A 296 -0.22 -2.72 6.48
N PHE A 297 1.09 -2.53 6.54
CA PHE A 297 2.05 -2.96 5.52
C PHE A 297 2.03 -4.48 5.30
N MET A 298 1.88 -5.27 6.37
CA MET A 298 1.65 -6.71 6.25
C MET A 298 0.38 -7.01 5.46
N TYR A 299 -0.73 -6.33 5.74
CA TYR A 299 -1.98 -6.54 5.02
C TYR A 299 -1.85 -6.19 3.54
N ILE A 300 -1.31 -5.00 3.24
CA ILE A 300 -1.11 -4.51 1.87
C ILE A 300 -0.27 -5.51 1.06
N ALA A 301 0.89 -5.91 1.59
CA ALA A 301 1.77 -6.84 0.90
C ALA A 301 1.12 -8.23 0.73
N THR A 302 0.52 -8.80 1.78
CA THR A 302 0.09 -10.21 1.77
C THR A 302 -1.30 -10.46 1.23
N VAL A 303 -2.23 -9.54 1.45
CA VAL A 303 -3.64 -9.67 1.05
C VAL A 303 -3.96 -8.76 -0.13
N GLY A 304 -3.37 -7.56 -0.16
CA GLY A 304 -3.53 -6.65 -1.29
C GLY A 304 -2.83 -7.17 -2.55
N VAL A 305 -1.54 -7.51 -2.43
CA VAL A 305 -0.67 -7.68 -3.61
C VAL A 305 -0.34 -9.14 -3.96
N ILE A 306 0.07 -9.96 -2.99
CA ILE A 306 0.49 -11.35 -3.27
C ILE A 306 -0.54 -12.16 -4.08
N PRO A 307 -1.88 -12.07 -3.83
CA PRO A 307 -2.86 -12.81 -4.61
C PRO A 307 -2.80 -12.55 -6.11
N GLU A 308 -2.46 -11.32 -6.53
CA GLU A 308 -2.32 -10.94 -7.95
C GLU A 308 -1.08 -11.59 -8.58
N LEU A 309 0.01 -11.68 -7.81
CA LEU A 309 1.25 -12.34 -8.25
C LEU A 309 1.08 -13.86 -8.40
N LEU A 310 0.02 -14.44 -7.83
CA LEU A 310 -0.29 -15.86 -7.96
C LEU A 310 -1.14 -16.18 -9.20
N GLU A 311 -1.62 -15.18 -9.95
CA GLU A 311 -2.36 -15.39 -11.19
C GLU A 311 -1.43 -15.91 -12.30
N VAL A 312 -1.90 -16.91 -13.06
CA VAL A 312 -1.11 -17.58 -14.12
C VAL A 312 -1.88 -17.63 -15.44
N THR A 313 -1.16 -17.52 -16.55
CA THR A 313 -1.78 -17.43 -17.90
C THR A 313 -2.13 -18.80 -18.50
N GLY A 314 -1.81 -19.90 -17.80
CA GLY A 314 -1.97 -21.27 -18.29
C GLY A 314 -0.87 -21.73 -19.27
N ASN A 315 0.04 -20.83 -19.67
CA ASN A 315 1.20 -21.18 -20.49
C ASN A 315 2.41 -21.47 -19.60
N ILE A 316 2.63 -22.75 -19.31
CA ILE A 316 3.65 -23.20 -18.36
C ILE A 316 5.07 -22.67 -18.62
N LYS A 317 5.47 -22.45 -19.89
CA LYS A 317 6.80 -21.91 -20.21
C LYS A 317 6.90 -20.43 -19.87
N LYS A 318 5.85 -19.66 -20.15
CA LYS A 318 5.77 -18.23 -19.84
C LYS A 318 5.64 -18.03 -18.34
N ASP A 319 4.71 -18.73 -17.70
CA ASP A 319 4.42 -18.62 -16.27
C ASP A 319 5.65 -18.99 -15.43
N ARG A 320 6.39 -20.05 -15.81
CA ARG A 320 7.64 -20.40 -15.11
C ARG A 320 8.71 -19.32 -15.24
N LYS A 321 8.86 -18.71 -16.41
CA LYS A 321 9.83 -17.64 -16.61
C LYS A 321 9.44 -16.40 -15.80
N GLN A 322 8.15 -16.09 -15.77
CA GLN A 322 7.58 -14.98 -15.02
C GLN A 322 7.83 -15.18 -13.52
N ALA A 323 7.42 -16.32 -12.96
CA ALA A 323 7.61 -16.65 -11.55
C ALA A 323 9.08 -16.60 -11.10
N ILE A 324 10.02 -17.09 -11.92
CA ILE A 324 11.46 -16.98 -11.61
C ILE A 324 11.91 -15.52 -11.52
N THR A 325 11.40 -14.68 -12.43
CA THR A 325 11.76 -13.26 -12.47
C THR A 325 11.14 -12.50 -11.29
N GLU A 326 9.89 -12.81 -10.95
CA GLU A 326 9.16 -12.27 -9.80
C GLU A 326 9.83 -12.66 -8.47
N PHE A 327 10.14 -13.94 -8.26
CA PHE A 327 10.86 -14.37 -7.06
C PHE A 327 12.25 -13.76 -6.95
N PHE A 328 12.97 -13.62 -8.07
CA PHE A 328 14.25 -12.93 -8.07
C PHE A 328 14.09 -11.47 -7.68
N ALA A 329 13.12 -10.75 -8.26
CA ALA A 329 12.84 -9.36 -7.93
C ALA A 329 12.44 -9.18 -6.45
N MET A 330 11.58 -10.07 -5.93
CA MET A 330 11.20 -10.11 -4.52
C MET A 330 12.41 -10.34 -3.62
N PHE A 331 13.29 -11.27 -3.97
CA PHE A 331 14.53 -11.51 -3.22
C PHE A 331 15.47 -10.30 -3.26
N VAL A 332 15.55 -9.58 -4.39
CA VAL A 332 16.33 -8.34 -4.50
C VAL A 332 15.76 -7.26 -3.58
N GLY A 333 14.43 -7.08 -3.53
CA GLY A 333 13.78 -6.15 -2.59
C GLY A 333 14.06 -6.51 -1.12
N LEU A 334 13.92 -7.78 -0.76
CA LEU A 334 14.24 -8.27 0.59
C LEU A 334 15.72 -8.06 0.93
N SER A 335 16.62 -8.34 -0.01
CA SER A 335 18.07 -8.20 0.19
C SER A 335 18.50 -6.75 0.37
N LEU A 336 17.84 -5.83 -0.33
CA LEU A 336 18.04 -4.39 -0.14
C LEU A 336 17.71 -4.00 1.30
N MET A 337 16.55 -4.43 1.81
CA MET A 337 16.15 -4.14 3.19
C MET A 337 17.02 -4.82 4.22
N LEU A 338 17.41 -6.07 3.99
CA LEU A 338 18.37 -6.78 4.85
C LEU A 338 19.69 -6.02 4.92
N PHE A 339 20.20 -5.54 3.79
CA PHE A 339 21.44 -4.77 3.75
C PHE A 339 21.31 -3.45 4.54
N ILE A 340 20.20 -2.73 4.40
CA ILE A 340 19.98 -1.48 5.13
C ILE A 340 19.86 -1.75 6.63
N ALA A 341 19.00 -2.69 7.03
CA ALA A 341 18.76 -3.05 8.43
C ALA A 341 20.00 -3.59 9.13
N TRP A 342 20.82 -4.39 8.43
CA TRP A 342 22.06 -4.94 8.99
C TRP A 342 23.13 -3.86 9.25
N ASN A 343 23.17 -2.82 8.42
CA ASN A 343 24.13 -1.72 8.55
C ASN A 343 23.63 -0.59 9.48
N ASP A 344 22.38 -0.66 9.93
CA ASP A 344 21.79 0.27 10.91
C ASP A 344 22.15 -0.11 12.36
N ILE A 345 22.70 -1.30 12.61
CA ILE A 345 23.18 -1.70 13.93
C ILE A 345 24.49 -0.93 14.22
N PRO A 346 24.54 -0.06 15.25
CA PRO A 346 25.79 0.59 15.63
C PRO A 346 26.83 -0.49 16.00
N ALA A 347 28.00 -0.41 15.37
CA ALA A 347 29.14 -1.30 15.62
C ALA A 347 29.82 -1.02 16.97
#